data_AF-A0A6L5F6F0-F1
#
_entry.id   AF-A0A6L5F6F0-F1
#
_cell.length_a   1.000
_cell.length_b   1.000
_cell.length_c   1.000
_cell.angle_alpha   90.00
_cell.angle_beta   90.00
_cell.angle_gamma   90.00
#
_symmetry.space_group_name_H-M   'P 1'
#
loop_
_entity.id
_entity.type
_entity.pdbx_description
1 polymer ?
#
loop_
_entity_poly.entity_id
_entity_poly.type
_entity_poly.pdbx_seq_one_letter_code
_entity_poly.pdbx_strand_id
1 'polypeptide(L)'
;MMVSRTIVYTDGACSGNPGPGGWAWAVPDGPYASGAVPHTTNQRMELSAGLDAVTTLDHPLEVRSDSTYIVNCFRDRWWEGWIARDWKNSQRKPVANRDLWEPLVTAVNNGDVVFRWVKGHSGDKWNDFVDALAVESGADQKALSGVSTDPESEIEAIETELRMSSDHEGQRILITGHRPPELGGYDDTEIQDRLLAHLCDIVRAKVEMHDDLVVVSGMGLGTETLGVEAAVKCGVDYIPVLPFPGMEEQWPKRTRDVFQRLMGNASEVVTLDRSRPDSKQGLAASFARRDAWLRQHTDEAVVVWDGEDGYLAKQVRSIRGELGEENVWVVDPAHFM
;
A
#
# COMPACT_ATOMS: atom_id res chain seq x y z
N MET A 1 36.40 18.79 -22.58
CA MET A 1 35.48 17.71 -23.01
C MET A 1 34.34 17.69 -22.02
N MET A 2 33.08 17.72 -22.46
CA MET A 2 31.95 17.46 -21.56
C MET A 2 32.08 16.01 -21.09
N VAL A 3 32.32 15.81 -19.80
CA VAL A 3 32.31 14.47 -19.21
C VAL A 3 30.85 14.02 -19.23
N SER A 4 30.59 12.86 -19.86
CA SER A 4 29.25 12.29 -19.85
C SER A 4 28.95 11.78 -18.44
N ARG A 5 27.84 12.21 -17.85
CA ARG A 5 27.38 11.69 -16.56
C ARG A 5 26.70 10.34 -16.78
N THR A 6 26.99 9.38 -15.91
CA THR A 6 26.22 8.13 -15.84
C THR A 6 24.84 8.48 -15.27
N ILE A 7 23.79 8.08 -15.99
CA ILE A 7 22.41 8.25 -15.53
C ILE A 7 22.07 7.06 -14.64
N VAL A 8 21.52 7.33 -13.46
CA VAL A 8 21.01 6.30 -12.55
C VAL A 8 19.59 6.67 -12.12
N TYR A 9 18.70 5.70 -12.14
CA TYR A 9 17.34 5.81 -11.61
C TYR A 9 17.31 5.28 -10.20
N THR A 10 16.53 5.90 -9.31
CA THR A 10 16.43 5.50 -7.90
C THR A 10 15.00 5.62 -7.41
N ASP A 11 14.53 4.62 -6.67
CA ASP A 11 13.21 4.64 -6.04
C ASP A 11 13.19 3.86 -4.71
N GLY A 12 12.16 4.12 -3.90
CA GLY A 12 11.93 3.43 -2.64
C GLY A 12 10.45 3.28 -2.33
N ALA A 13 10.08 2.07 -1.91
CA ALA A 13 8.71 1.68 -1.61
C ALA A 13 8.59 1.15 -0.17
N CYS A 14 7.40 1.27 0.42
CA CYS A 14 7.12 0.77 1.76
C CYS A 14 5.66 0.29 1.84
N SER A 15 5.44 -0.97 2.26
CA SER A 15 4.11 -1.50 2.59
C SER A 15 3.76 -1.06 4.01
N GLY A 16 2.84 -0.10 4.14
CA GLY A 16 2.61 0.64 5.38
C GLY A 16 3.67 1.73 5.63
N ASN A 17 3.38 2.70 6.50
CA ASN A 17 4.30 3.83 6.75
C ASN A 17 4.26 4.28 8.22
N PRO A 18 4.98 3.61 9.14
CA PRO A 18 6.08 2.68 8.87
C PRO A 18 5.65 1.22 8.60
N GLY A 19 6.49 0.47 7.89
CA GLY A 19 6.32 -0.97 7.61
C GLY A 19 7.50 -1.58 6.84
N PRO A 20 7.40 -2.82 6.33
CA PRO A 20 8.41 -3.41 5.46
C PRO A 20 8.61 -2.55 4.21
N GLY A 21 9.85 -2.23 3.88
CA GLY A 21 10.15 -1.42 2.70
C GLY A 21 11.40 -1.86 1.99
N GLY A 22 11.49 -1.49 0.72
CA GLY A 22 12.64 -1.74 -0.14
C GLY A 22 13.07 -0.49 -0.89
N TRP A 23 14.33 -0.49 -1.29
CA TRP A 23 14.97 0.57 -2.06
C TRP A 23 15.66 -0.04 -3.27
N ALA A 24 15.75 0.69 -4.37
CA ALA A 24 16.46 0.21 -5.55
C ALA A 24 17.06 1.34 -6.39
N TRP A 25 18.11 1.00 -7.14
CA TRP A 25 18.66 1.85 -8.18
C TRP A 25 19.07 1.02 -9.40
N ALA A 26 19.03 1.64 -10.58
CA ALA A 26 19.46 1.01 -11.83
C ALA A 26 20.12 2.01 -12.78
N VAL A 27 21.22 1.58 -13.41
CA VAL A 27 21.84 2.26 -14.54
C VAL A 27 21.27 1.65 -15.83
N PRO A 28 20.75 2.46 -16.78
CA PRO A 28 20.25 1.93 -18.04
C PRO A 28 21.26 1.04 -18.77
N ASP A 29 20.79 -0.14 -19.19
CA ASP A 29 21.59 -1.18 -19.86
C ASP A 29 22.85 -1.59 -19.05
N GLY A 30 22.74 -1.49 -17.72
CA GLY A 30 23.85 -1.57 -16.79
C GLY A 30 23.46 -2.20 -15.45
N PRO A 31 24.28 -2.00 -14.41
CA PRO A 31 24.05 -2.61 -13.11
C PRO A 31 22.80 -2.06 -12.42
N TYR A 32 22.17 -2.90 -11.62
CA TYR A 32 21.16 -2.51 -10.64
C TYR A 32 21.47 -3.12 -9.28
N ALA A 33 20.94 -2.51 -8.24
CA ALA A 33 20.90 -3.10 -6.90
C ALA A 33 19.63 -2.67 -6.17
N SER A 34 19.20 -3.53 -5.25
CA SER A 34 18.09 -3.28 -4.35
C SER A 34 18.37 -3.86 -2.96
N GLY A 35 17.64 -3.38 -1.98
CA GLY A 35 17.70 -3.87 -0.61
C GLY A 35 16.41 -3.64 0.14
N ALA A 36 16.33 -4.21 1.34
CA ALA A 36 15.10 -4.22 2.13
C ALA A 36 15.36 -3.91 3.60
N VAL A 37 14.35 -3.33 4.25
CA VAL A 37 14.33 -3.05 5.69
C VAL A 37 12.96 -3.44 6.25
N PRO A 38 12.89 -4.32 7.28
CA PRO A 38 11.61 -4.84 7.78
C PRO A 38 10.68 -3.79 8.39
N HIS A 39 11.23 -2.68 8.88
CA HIS A 39 10.46 -1.62 9.52
C HIS A 39 11.09 -0.25 9.22
N THR A 40 10.53 0.44 8.24
CA THR A 40 11.05 1.69 7.69
C THR A 40 9.91 2.59 7.22
N THR A 41 10.22 3.70 6.55
CA THR A 41 9.26 4.60 5.91
C THR A 41 9.63 4.81 4.45
N ASN A 42 8.65 5.26 3.63
CA ASN A 42 8.91 5.55 2.21
C ASN A 42 10.09 6.52 2.02
N GLN A 43 10.09 7.63 2.76
CA GLN A 43 11.16 8.64 2.69
C GLN A 43 12.54 8.07 3.04
N ARG A 44 12.62 7.10 3.97
CA ARG A 44 13.89 6.46 4.30
C ARG A 44 14.35 5.52 3.18
N MET A 45 13.43 4.85 2.49
CA MET A 45 13.77 3.99 1.35
C MET A 45 14.22 4.78 0.14
N GLU A 46 13.51 5.87 -0.20
CA GLU A 46 13.96 6.82 -1.22
C GLU A 46 15.38 7.32 -0.93
N LEU A 47 15.65 7.74 0.32
CA LEU A 47 16.98 8.19 0.75
C LEU A 47 18.04 7.09 0.69
N SER A 48 17.67 5.85 1.01
CA SER A 48 18.58 4.71 0.96
C SER A 48 18.97 4.39 -0.48
N ALA A 49 18.02 4.41 -1.42
CA ALA A 49 18.30 4.25 -2.84
C ALA A 49 19.28 5.29 -3.37
N GLY A 50 19.02 6.57 -3.07
CA GLY A 50 19.90 7.67 -3.47
C GLY A 50 21.29 7.58 -2.83
N LEU A 51 21.36 7.21 -1.56
CA LEU A 51 22.62 7.02 -0.84
C LEU A 51 23.44 5.88 -1.43
N ASP A 52 22.85 4.70 -1.58
CA ASP A 52 23.56 3.52 -2.08
C ASP A 52 24.08 3.78 -3.50
N ALA A 53 23.24 4.29 -4.40
CA ALA A 53 23.64 4.62 -5.78
C ALA A 53 24.84 5.58 -5.82
N VAL A 54 24.81 6.65 -5.03
CA VAL A 54 25.87 7.67 -5.01
C VAL A 54 27.17 7.12 -4.39
N THR A 55 27.08 6.20 -3.43
CA THR A 55 28.28 5.63 -2.80
C THR A 55 28.87 4.43 -3.54
N THR A 56 28.06 3.76 -4.38
CA THR A 56 28.46 2.55 -5.10
C THR A 56 28.97 2.83 -6.51
N LEU A 57 28.40 3.81 -7.22
CA LEU A 57 28.72 4.07 -8.64
C LEU A 57 29.84 5.11 -8.84
N ASP A 58 30.58 4.96 -9.94
CA ASP A 58 31.60 5.92 -10.35
C ASP A 58 30.99 7.27 -10.79
N HIS A 59 31.60 8.37 -10.33
CA HIS A 59 31.23 9.73 -10.72
C HIS A 59 31.83 10.15 -12.07
N PRO A 60 31.17 11.05 -12.83
CA PRO A 60 30.02 11.87 -12.45
C PRO A 60 28.63 11.22 -12.69
N LEU A 61 27.65 11.56 -11.85
CA LEU A 61 26.30 10.96 -11.87
C LEU A 61 25.17 11.98 -12.10
N GLU A 62 24.18 11.61 -12.91
CA GLU A 62 22.84 12.23 -12.94
C GLU A 62 21.85 11.25 -12.28
N VAL A 63 21.44 11.53 -11.05
CA VAL A 63 20.45 10.74 -10.32
C VAL A 63 19.05 11.22 -10.71
N ARG A 64 18.24 10.31 -11.27
CA ARG A 64 16.83 10.51 -11.61
C ARG A 64 15.96 9.86 -10.56
N SER A 65 15.11 10.65 -9.92
CA SER A 65 14.18 10.18 -8.90
C SER A 65 12.88 10.97 -8.99
N ASP A 66 11.77 10.32 -8.69
CA ASP A 66 10.47 10.98 -8.51
C ASP A 66 10.26 11.52 -7.08
N SER A 67 11.15 11.15 -6.14
CA SER A 67 11.23 11.71 -4.80
C SER A 67 11.48 13.21 -4.84
N THR A 68 10.40 13.96 -4.66
CA THR A 68 10.51 15.41 -4.46
C THR A 68 11.29 15.74 -3.19
N TYR A 69 11.36 14.84 -2.20
CA TYR A 69 12.08 15.05 -0.96
C TYR A 69 13.60 15.17 -1.20
N ILE A 70 14.17 14.25 -1.98
CA ILE A 70 15.58 14.27 -2.35
C ILE A 70 15.87 15.41 -3.32
N VAL A 71 15.09 15.49 -4.40
CA VAL A 71 15.37 16.45 -5.47
C VAL A 71 15.24 17.89 -4.98
N ASN A 72 14.21 18.21 -4.19
CA ASN A 72 14.06 19.57 -3.66
C ASN A 72 15.17 19.91 -2.65
N CYS A 73 15.62 18.96 -1.82
CA CYS A 73 16.70 19.19 -0.86
C CYS A 73 17.99 19.65 -1.55
N PHE A 74 18.41 18.96 -2.61
CA PHE A 74 19.61 19.31 -3.35
C PHE A 74 19.42 20.52 -4.26
N ARG A 75 18.28 20.65 -4.95
CA ARG A 75 17.97 21.82 -5.79
C ARG A 75 17.95 23.11 -4.98
N ASP A 76 17.27 23.10 -3.83
CA ASP A 76 17.03 24.29 -3.01
C ASP A 76 18.05 24.41 -1.86
N ARG A 77 19.05 23.52 -1.82
CA ARG A 77 20.21 23.54 -0.90
C ARG A 77 19.83 23.55 0.58
N TRP A 78 18.82 22.76 0.97
CA TRP A 78 18.36 22.68 2.37
C TRP A 78 19.48 22.24 3.32
N TRP A 79 20.31 21.31 2.86
CA TRP A 79 21.41 20.71 3.59
C TRP A 79 22.45 21.73 4.08
N GLU A 80 22.68 22.83 3.35
CA GLU A 80 23.59 23.90 3.80
C GLU A 80 23.09 24.55 5.08
N GLY A 81 21.78 24.79 5.13
CA GLY A 81 21.12 25.31 6.31
C GLY A 81 21.12 24.33 7.47
N TRP A 82 21.11 23.02 7.20
CA TRP A 82 21.21 21.99 8.24
C TRP A 82 22.62 21.92 8.80
N ILE A 83 23.66 21.88 7.96
CA ILE A 83 25.07 21.88 8.39
C ILE A 83 25.38 23.13 9.24
N ALA A 84 24.98 24.32 8.77
CA ALA A 84 25.21 25.57 9.50
C ALA A 84 24.50 25.63 10.86
N ARG A 85 23.49 24.79 11.09
CA ARG A 85 22.70 24.72 12.33
C ARG A 85 22.90 23.42 13.10
N ASP A 86 24.00 22.71 12.86
CA ASP A 86 24.33 21.43 13.52
C ASP A 86 23.19 20.41 13.37
N TRP A 87 22.77 20.22 12.12
CA TRP A 87 21.68 19.33 11.70
C TRP A 87 20.34 19.60 12.38
N LYS A 88 20.01 20.88 12.52
CA LYS A 88 18.70 21.36 12.98
C LYS A 88 17.94 22.08 11.87
N ASN A 89 16.63 21.85 11.81
CA ASN A 89 15.74 22.55 10.88
C ASN A 89 15.47 24.00 11.33
N SER A 90 14.66 24.73 10.56
CA SER A 90 14.29 26.13 10.86
C SER A 90 13.59 26.32 12.20
N GLN A 91 12.96 25.27 12.74
CA GLN A 91 12.32 25.25 14.07
C GLN A 91 13.28 24.82 15.19
N ARG A 92 14.59 24.71 14.92
CA ARG A 92 15.62 24.23 15.85
C ARG A 92 15.45 22.79 16.33
N LYS A 93 14.62 21.99 15.65
CA LYS A 93 14.48 20.55 15.91
C LYS A 93 15.51 19.77 15.10
N PRO A 94 15.95 18.58 15.55
CA PRO A 94 16.77 17.69 14.74
C PRO A 94 16.14 17.44 13.37
N VAL A 95 16.96 17.43 12.32
CA VAL A 95 16.53 17.07 10.96
C VAL A 95 16.09 15.60 10.97
N ALA A 96 14.90 15.32 10.43
CA ALA A 96 14.43 13.95 10.27
C ALA A 96 15.34 13.18 9.30
N ASN A 97 15.56 11.89 9.55
CA ASN A 97 16.42 11.03 8.74
C ASN A 97 17.86 11.53 8.60
N ARG A 98 18.37 12.27 9.60
CA ARG A 98 19.75 12.78 9.64
C ARG A 98 20.76 11.67 9.36
N ASP A 99 20.51 10.49 9.90
CA ASP A 99 21.35 9.29 9.75
C ASP A 99 21.57 8.87 8.28
N LEU A 100 20.62 9.17 7.39
CA LEU A 100 20.75 8.93 5.95
C LEU A 100 21.19 10.19 5.19
N TRP A 101 20.70 11.37 5.60
CA TRP A 101 21.05 12.63 4.96
C TRP A 101 22.52 12.99 5.13
N GLU A 102 23.10 12.79 6.30
CA GLU A 102 24.48 13.17 6.59
C GLU A 102 25.50 12.44 5.70
N PRO A 103 25.45 11.11 5.55
CA PRO A 103 26.30 10.42 4.58
C PRO A 103 25.96 10.78 3.13
N LEU A 104 24.68 10.95 2.76
CA LEU A 104 24.28 11.29 1.39
C LEU A 104 24.79 12.66 0.95
N VAL A 105 24.62 13.68 1.80
CA VAL A 105 25.14 15.03 1.57
C VAL A 105 26.67 15.03 1.50
N THR A 106 27.32 14.20 2.33
CA THR A 106 28.78 14.06 2.26
C THR A 106 29.22 13.46 0.93
N ALA A 107 28.59 12.38 0.48
CA ALA A 107 28.93 11.72 -0.77
C ALA A 107 28.67 12.63 -1.99
N VAL A 108 27.52 13.31 -2.01
CA VAL A 108 27.17 14.27 -3.08
C VAL A 108 28.12 15.46 -3.13
N ASN A 109 28.57 16.00 -1.99
CA ASN A 109 29.51 17.12 -1.98
C ASN A 109 30.94 16.72 -2.38
N ASN A 110 31.31 15.45 -2.18
CA ASN A 110 32.62 14.92 -2.58
C ASN A 110 32.65 14.46 -4.05
N GLY A 111 31.50 14.14 -4.64
CA GLY A 111 31.34 13.72 -6.03
C GLY A 111 30.77 14.80 -6.96
N ASP A 112 30.81 14.56 -8.27
CA ASP A 112 30.03 15.35 -9.25
C ASP A 112 28.69 14.65 -9.46
N VAL A 113 27.70 15.01 -8.63
CA VAL A 113 26.36 14.44 -8.64
C VAL A 113 25.33 15.55 -8.87
N VAL A 114 24.40 15.31 -9.78
CA VAL A 114 23.23 16.16 -10.00
C VAL A 114 21.95 15.36 -9.87
N PHE A 115 20.91 15.96 -9.31
CA PHE A 115 19.58 15.34 -9.19
C PHE A 115 18.64 15.93 -10.23
N ARG A 116 17.88 15.06 -10.91
CA ARG A 116 16.80 15.41 -11.84
C ARG A 116 15.51 14.77 -11.37
N TRP A 117 14.47 15.59 -11.21
CA TRP A 117 13.13 15.07 -10.96
C TRP A 117 12.58 14.41 -12.22
N VAL A 118 12.07 13.20 -12.07
CA VAL A 118 11.25 12.51 -13.07
C VAL A 118 9.85 12.30 -12.51
N LYS A 119 8.85 12.12 -13.38
CA LYS A 119 7.48 11.88 -12.93
C LYS A 119 7.32 10.38 -12.66
N GLY A 120 6.91 10.02 -11.44
CA GLY A 120 6.56 8.63 -11.10
C GLY A 120 5.42 8.09 -11.97
N HIS A 121 5.48 6.78 -12.28
CA HIS A 121 4.52 6.05 -13.11
C HIS A 121 4.15 6.77 -14.43
N SER A 122 5.14 7.39 -15.07
CA SER A 122 4.94 8.14 -16.32
C SER A 122 5.25 7.33 -17.58
N GLY A 123 5.60 6.05 -17.44
CA GLY A 123 6.04 5.18 -18.53
C GLY A 123 7.53 5.30 -18.87
N ASP A 124 8.34 5.84 -17.96
CA ASP A 124 9.80 5.72 -18.07
C ASP A 124 10.20 4.35 -17.52
N LYS A 125 10.46 3.41 -18.43
CA LYS A 125 10.75 2.01 -18.12
C LYS A 125 11.82 1.79 -17.06
N TRP A 126 12.80 2.70 -16.94
CA TRP A 126 13.87 2.55 -15.93
C TRP A 126 13.44 3.06 -14.56
N ASN A 127 12.52 4.03 -14.50
CA ASN A 127 11.89 4.43 -13.25
C ASN A 127 10.90 3.36 -12.78
N ASP A 128 10.08 2.84 -13.70
CA ASP A 128 9.12 1.77 -13.40
C ASP A 128 9.86 0.47 -12.97
N PHE A 129 11.07 0.23 -13.49
CA PHE A 129 11.92 -0.90 -13.08
C PHE A 129 12.44 -0.77 -11.65
N VAL A 130 12.95 0.40 -11.25
CA VAL A 130 13.43 0.59 -9.87
C VAL A 130 12.27 0.61 -8.86
N ASP A 131 11.08 1.06 -9.25
CA ASP A 131 9.84 0.93 -8.46
C ASP A 131 9.53 -0.56 -8.22
N ALA A 132 9.48 -1.36 -9.29
CA ALA A 132 9.22 -2.81 -9.20
C ALA A 132 10.25 -3.53 -8.32
N LEU A 133 11.54 -3.26 -8.49
CA LEU A 133 12.62 -3.83 -7.65
C LEU A 133 12.49 -3.43 -6.18
N ALA A 134 12.12 -2.18 -5.90
CA ALA A 134 11.93 -1.69 -4.54
C ALA A 134 10.74 -2.36 -3.86
N VAL A 135 9.63 -2.53 -4.58
CA VAL A 135 8.43 -3.26 -4.11
C VAL A 135 8.77 -4.72 -3.85
N GLU A 136 9.41 -5.41 -4.79
CA GLU A 136 9.81 -6.82 -4.66
C GLU A 136 10.72 -7.03 -3.45
N SER A 137 11.80 -6.24 -3.36
CA SER A 137 12.76 -6.35 -2.26
C SER A 137 12.08 -6.07 -0.91
N GLY A 138 11.16 -5.09 -0.87
CA GLY A 138 10.36 -4.78 0.30
C GLY A 138 9.41 -5.90 0.71
N ALA A 139 8.79 -6.58 -0.24
CA ALA A 139 7.92 -7.72 0.02
C ALA A 139 8.71 -8.95 0.50
N ASP A 140 9.77 -9.29 -0.23
CA ASP A 140 10.56 -10.50 0.01
C ASP A 140 11.58 -10.37 1.14
N GLN A 141 11.85 -9.14 1.58
CA GLN A 141 12.91 -8.81 2.53
C GLN A 141 14.30 -9.32 2.10
N LYS A 142 14.59 -9.22 0.79
CA LYS A 142 15.85 -9.65 0.18
C LYS A 142 16.50 -8.51 -0.59
N ALA A 143 17.83 -8.58 -0.69
CA ALA A 143 18.60 -7.70 -1.57
C ALA A 143 18.85 -8.40 -2.90
N LEU A 144 18.71 -7.66 -4.01
CA LEU A 144 19.01 -8.14 -5.35
C LEU A 144 20.09 -7.27 -5.98
N SER A 145 20.85 -7.84 -6.90
CA SER A 145 21.80 -7.08 -7.70
C SER A 145 22.09 -7.82 -8.99
N GLY A 146 22.25 -7.09 -10.09
CA GLY A 146 22.48 -7.70 -11.39
C GLY A 146 22.80 -6.68 -12.45
N VAL A 147 22.65 -7.09 -13.71
CA VAL A 147 22.74 -6.23 -14.89
C VAL A 147 21.47 -6.46 -15.70
N SER A 148 20.77 -5.39 -16.04
CA SER A 148 19.53 -5.45 -16.82
C SER A 148 19.73 -4.76 -18.17
N THR A 149 19.29 -5.41 -19.24
CA THR A 149 19.23 -4.85 -20.61
C THR A 149 17.81 -4.78 -21.16
N ASP A 150 16.85 -5.34 -20.43
CA ASP A 150 15.44 -5.40 -20.82
C ASP A 150 14.55 -5.23 -19.58
N PRO A 151 14.41 -3.99 -19.08
CA PRO A 151 13.65 -3.73 -17.86
C PRO A 151 12.17 -4.09 -17.99
N GLU A 152 11.60 -4.09 -19.20
CA GLU A 152 10.17 -4.40 -19.39
C GLU A 152 9.88 -5.88 -19.13
N SER A 153 10.71 -6.79 -19.66
CA SER A 153 10.60 -8.23 -19.37
C SER A 153 10.86 -8.55 -17.90
N GLU A 154 11.79 -7.84 -17.25
CA GLU A 154 12.08 -8.02 -15.83
C GLU A 154 10.93 -7.50 -14.95
N ILE A 155 10.34 -6.35 -15.28
CA ILE A 155 9.12 -5.85 -14.61
C ILE A 155 7.99 -6.89 -14.73
N GLU A 156 7.76 -7.45 -15.92
CA GLU A 156 6.71 -8.47 -16.10
C GLU A 156 6.97 -9.72 -15.26
N ALA A 157 8.22 -10.15 -15.14
CA ALA A 157 8.60 -11.29 -14.29
C ALA A 157 8.37 -10.97 -12.81
N ILE A 158 8.82 -9.81 -12.32
CA ILE A 158 8.63 -9.35 -10.94
C ILE A 158 7.15 -9.23 -10.62
N GLU A 159 6.35 -8.58 -11.48
CA GLU A 159 4.90 -8.47 -11.28
C GLU A 159 4.22 -9.85 -11.26
N THR A 160 4.69 -10.79 -12.09
CA THR A 160 4.16 -12.16 -12.10
C THR A 160 4.50 -12.89 -10.82
N GLU A 161 5.74 -12.82 -10.36
CA GLU A 161 6.18 -13.46 -9.12
C GLU A 161 5.50 -12.84 -7.89
N LEU A 162 5.36 -11.51 -7.85
CA LEU A 162 4.59 -10.81 -6.82
C LEU A 162 3.11 -11.19 -6.82
N ARG A 163 2.49 -11.41 -8.00
CA ARG A 163 1.12 -11.93 -8.07
C ARG A 163 1.03 -13.38 -7.60
N MET A 164 2.02 -14.20 -7.92
CA MET A 164 2.09 -15.60 -7.48
C MET A 164 2.41 -15.73 -5.99
N SER A 165 3.10 -14.75 -5.39
CA SER A 165 3.35 -14.69 -3.94
C SER A 165 2.23 -13.98 -3.17
N SER A 166 1.49 -13.07 -3.82
CA SER A 166 0.27 -12.44 -3.29
C SER A 166 -1.00 -13.29 -3.48
N ASP A 167 -0.92 -14.38 -4.25
CA ASP A 167 -1.71 -15.58 -4.01
C ASP A 167 -1.33 -16.15 -2.63
N HIS A 168 -1.73 -15.44 -1.56
CA HIS A 168 -1.83 -16.02 -0.24
C HIS A 168 -2.64 -17.31 -0.39
N GLU A 169 -1.97 -18.46 -0.17
CA GLU A 169 -2.59 -19.79 -0.03
C GLU A 169 -3.56 -19.85 1.16
N GLY A 170 -3.55 -18.81 2.02
CA GLY A 170 -4.37 -18.77 3.21
C GLY A 170 -5.84 -18.50 2.98
N GLN A 171 -6.67 -19.07 3.86
CA GLN A 171 -8.13 -18.98 3.78
C GLN A 171 -8.59 -17.52 3.79
N ARG A 172 -9.34 -17.09 2.77
CA ARG A 172 -9.82 -15.72 2.63
C ARG A 172 -11.29 -15.60 2.99
N ILE A 173 -11.59 -14.76 3.98
CA ILE A 173 -12.97 -14.50 4.41
C ILE A 173 -13.39 -13.06 4.10
N LEU A 174 -14.47 -12.91 3.31
CA LEU A 174 -15.14 -11.64 3.06
C LEU A 174 -16.03 -11.28 4.25
N ILE A 175 -15.89 -10.08 4.81
CA ILE A 175 -16.89 -9.52 5.74
C ILE A 175 -17.57 -8.32 5.08
N THR A 176 -18.87 -8.44 4.81
CA THR A 176 -19.65 -7.43 4.10
C THR A 176 -21.09 -7.36 4.61
N GLY A 177 -21.87 -6.37 4.18
CA GLY A 177 -23.27 -6.23 4.59
C GLY A 177 -23.72 -4.80 4.83
N HIS A 178 -24.60 -4.64 5.82
CA HIS A 178 -25.29 -3.40 6.17
C HIS A 178 -24.39 -2.17 6.35
N ARG A 179 -24.95 -1.02 5.99
CA ARG A 179 -24.34 0.31 6.07
C ARG A 179 -24.69 0.96 7.43
N PRO A 180 -24.05 2.09 7.79
CA PRO A 180 -24.23 2.69 9.11
C PRO A 180 -25.70 2.99 9.51
N PRO A 181 -26.60 3.47 8.63
CA PRO A 181 -28.00 3.70 9.00
C PRO A 181 -28.72 2.47 9.55
N GLU A 182 -28.45 1.29 8.98
CA GLU A 182 -29.02 0.01 9.39
C GLU A 182 -28.31 -0.56 10.63
N LEU A 183 -27.17 0.03 11.04
CA LEU A 183 -26.37 -0.32 12.21
C LEU A 183 -26.46 0.74 13.33
N GLY A 184 -27.54 1.52 13.35
CA GLY A 184 -27.82 2.49 14.41
C GLY A 184 -27.22 3.89 14.20
N GLY A 185 -26.54 4.15 13.08
CA GLY A 185 -26.04 5.49 12.71
C GLY A 185 -24.57 5.50 12.28
N TYR A 186 -24.05 6.70 12.02
CA TYR A 186 -22.66 6.91 11.55
C TYR A 186 -21.64 7.11 12.68
N ASP A 187 -22.11 7.26 13.92
CA ASP A 187 -21.28 7.39 15.12
C ASP A 187 -21.13 6.03 15.81
N ASP A 188 -20.21 5.94 16.78
CA ASP A 188 -20.04 4.73 17.57
C ASP A 188 -21.33 4.45 18.35
N THR A 189 -21.97 3.32 18.06
CA THR A 189 -23.21 2.89 18.71
C THR A 189 -23.02 1.56 19.41
N GLU A 190 -23.86 1.31 20.42
CA GLU A 190 -23.85 0.02 21.14
C GLU A 190 -24.13 -1.16 20.20
N ILE A 191 -24.92 -0.95 19.13
CA ILE A 191 -25.17 -1.96 18.08
C ILE A 191 -23.87 -2.29 17.34
N GLN A 192 -23.10 -1.27 16.94
CA GLN A 192 -21.81 -1.48 16.25
C GLN A 192 -20.78 -2.13 17.17
N ASP A 193 -20.74 -1.77 18.45
CA ASP A 193 -19.83 -2.39 19.43
C ASP A 193 -20.14 -3.89 19.62
N ARG A 194 -21.43 -4.24 19.75
CA ARG A 194 -21.88 -5.63 19.87
C ARG A 194 -21.63 -6.42 18.59
N LEU A 195 -21.90 -5.82 17.42
CA LEU A 195 -21.59 -6.43 16.13
C LEU A 195 -20.08 -6.67 15.98
N LEU A 196 -19.25 -5.70 16.33
CA LEU A 196 -17.79 -5.82 16.31
C LEU A 196 -17.29 -6.94 17.21
N ALA A 197 -17.84 -7.06 18.42
CA ALA A 197 -17.53 -8.16 19.33
C ALA A 197 -17.90 -9.52 18.70
N HIS A 198 -19.08 -9.62 18.08
CA HIS A 198 -19.51 -10.84 17.41
C HIS A 198 -18.63 -11.19 16.19
N LEU A 199 -18.26 -10.20 15.38
CA LEU A 199 -17.32 -10.39 14.27
C LEU A 199 -15.95 -10.85 14.78
N CYS A 200 -15.47 -10.35 15.93
CA CYS A 200 -14.24 -10.85 16.56
C CYS A 200 -14.37 -12.34 16.95
N ASP A 201 -15.52 -12.77 17.45
CA ASP A 201 -15.74 -14.17 17.82
C ASP A 201 -15.73 -15.07 16.58
N ILE A 202 -16.34 -14.63 15.47
CA ILE A 202 -16.29 -15.34 14.19
C ILE A 202 -14.85 -15.42 13.68
N VAL A 203 -14.12 -14.30 13.65
CA VAL A 203 -12.74 -14.26 13.17
C VAL A 203 -11.85 -15.18 14.01
N ARG A 204 -11.96 -15.16 15.35
CA ARG A 204 -11.19 -16.07 16.21
C ARG A 204 -11.51 -17.54 15.94
N ALA A 205 -12.78 -17.89 15.79
CA ALA A 205 -13.18 -19.25 15.45
C ALA A 205 -12.60 -19.69 14.10
N LYS A 206 -12.50 -18.78 13.12
CA LYS A 206 -11.89 -19.05 11.83
C LYS A 206 -10.37 -19.20 11.90
N VAL A 207 -9.69 -18.42 12.74
CA VAL A 207 -8.25 -18.58 13.02
C VAL A 207 -7.94 -19.95 13.64
N GLU A 208 -8.83 -20.50 14.47
CA GLU A 208 -8.66 -21.85 15.02
C GLU A 208 -8.74 -22.95 13.93
N MET A 209 -9.41 -22.67 12.81
CA MET A 209 -9.57 -23.59 11.69
C MET A 209 -8.50 -23.40 10.61
N HIS A 210 -8.05 -22.16 10.42
CA HIS A 210 -7.12 -21.72 9.38
C HIS A 210 -6.10 -20.77 10.01
N ASP A 211 -4.87 -21.25 10.22
CA ASP A 211 -3.79 -20.48 10.85
C ASP A 211 -3.22 -19.39 9.93
N ASP A 212 -3.59 -19.42 8.65
CA ASP A 212 -3.25 -18.47 7.59
C ASP A 212 -4.45 -17.61 7.14
N LEU A 213 -5.49 -17.49 7.99
CA LEU A 213 -6.69 -16.71 7.68
C LEU A 213 -6.35 -15.25 7.31
N VAL A 214 -6.98 -14.75 6.25
CA VAL A 214 -6.95 -13.33 5.84
C VAL A 214 -8.36 -12.78 5.69
N VAL A 215 -8.61 -11.60 6.27
CA VAL A 215 -9.89 -10.89 6.09
C VAL A 215 -9.82 -10.00 4.85
N VAL A 216 -10.75 -10.18 3.91
CA VAL A 216 -10.82 -9.35 2.70
C VAL A 216 -12.02 -8.40 2.82
N SER A 217 -11.82 -7.12 2.51
CA SER A 217 -12.86 -6.09 2.70
C SER A 217 -12.90 -5.06 1.59
N GLY A 218 -14.11 -4.68 1.17
CA GLY A 218 -14.34 -3.56 0.26
C GLY A 218 -14.17 -2.17 0.91
N MET A 219 -13.89 -2.11 2.21
CA MET A 219 -13.66 -0.89 3.00
C MET A 219 -14.77 0.18 2.95
N GLY A 220 -16.00 -0.17 2.61
CA GLY A 220 -17.09 0.77 2.74
C GLY A 220 -17.53 0.93 4.21
N LEU A 221 -18.28 2.00 4.48
CA LEU A 221 -18.77 2.29 5.82
C LEU A 221 -19.75 1.21 6.31
N GLY A 222 -19.75 0.97 7.63
CA GLY A 222 -20.56 -0.04 8.28
C GLY A 222 -19.82 -1.37 8.38
N THR A 223 -20.48 -2.45 7.96
CA THR A 223 -20.00 -3.83 8.17
C THR A 223 -18.60 -4.09 7.63
N GLU A 224 -18.27 -3.59 6.43
CA GLU A 224 -16.96 -3.81 5.80
C GLU A 224 -15.81 -3.19 6.63
N THR A 225 -16.04 -2.02 7.23
CA THR A 225 -15.05 -1.38 8.13
C THR A 225 -14.97 -2.12 9.47
N LEU A 226 -16.12 -2.52 10.05
CA LEU A 226 -16.15 -3.28 11.29
C LEU A 226 -15.47 -4.66 11.16
N GLY A 227 -15.57 -5.30 9.99
CA GLY A 227 -14.87 -6.54 9.69
C GLY A 227 -13.34 -6.38 9.74
N VAL A 228 -12.83 -5.28 9.21
CA VAL A 228 -11.40 -4.95 9.29
C VAL A 228 -10.98 -4.61 10.72
N GLU A 229 -11.80 -3.87 11.47
CA GLU A 229 -11.53 -3.62 12.89
C GLU A 229 -11.51 -4.92 13.72
N ALA A 230 -12.36 -5.89 13.38
CA ALA A 230 -12.35 -7.21 13.99
C ALA A 230 -11.05 -7.97 13.67
N ALA A 231 -10.58 -7.93 12.42
CA ALA A 231 -9.30 -8.51 12.02
C ALA A 231 -8.14 -7.92 12.83
N VAL A 232 -8.06 -6.59 12.91
CA VAL A 232 -7.05 -5.86 13.70
C VAL A 232 -7.08 -6.26 15.18
N LYS A 233 -8.28 -6.34 15.78
CA LYS A 233 -8.45 -6.76 17.19
C LYS A 233 -8.03 -8.21 17.44
N CYS A 234 -8.11 -9.07 16.43
CA CYS A 234 -7.75 -10.49 16.52
C CYS A 234 -6.31 -10.76 16.09
N GLY A 235 -5.58 -9.77 15.58
CA GLY A 235 -4.23 -9.94 15.07
C GLY A 235 -4.20 -10.73 13.75
N VAL A 236 -5.25 -10.59 12.94
CA VAL A 236 -5.41 -11.26 11.64
C VAL A 236 -5.11 -10.26 10.53
N ASP A 237 -4.37 -10.71 9.52
CA ASP A 237 -4.07 -9.90 8.34
C ASP A 237 -5.33 -9.61 7.52
N TYR A 238 -5.29 -8.50 6.80
CA TYR A 238 -6.42 -8.09 5.98
C TYR A 238 -6.00 -7.34 4.73
N ILE A 239 -6.82 -7.53 3.69
CA ILE A 239 -6.63 -6.97 2.36
C ILE A 239 -7.82 -6.07 2.00
N PRO A 240 -7.64 -4.75 2.09
CA PRO A 240 -8.53 -3.77 1.49
C PRO A 240 -8.57 -3.87 -0.02
N VAL A 241 -9.79 -3.85 -0.57
CA VAL A 241 -10.04 -3.83 -2.01
C VAL A 241 -10.79 -2.56 -2.38
N LEU A 242 -10.10 -1.62 -3.01
CA LEU A 242 -10.62 -0.33 -3.41
C LEU A 242 -11.05 -0.36 -4.88
N PRO A 243 -12.20 0.26 -5.22
CA PRO A 243 -12.61 0.38 -6.62
C PRO A 243 -11.70 1.37 -7.37
N PHE A 244 -11.21 2.41 -6.69
CA PHE A 244 -10.34 3.48 -7.19
C PHE A 244 -9.71 4.23 -5.99
N PRO A 245 -8.61 4.99 -6.18
CA PRO A 245 -8.02 5.78 -5.11
C PRO A 245 -8.92 6.95 -4.66
N GLY A 246 -8.88 7.29 -3.37
CA GLY A 246 -9.60 8.44 -2.82
C GLY A 246 -11.11 8.25 -2.69
N MET A 247 -11.60 7.02 -2.53
CA MET A 247 -13.04 6.76 -2.33
C MET A 247 -13.61 7.39 -1.06
N GLU A 248 -12.76 7.60 -0.06
CA GLU A 248 -13.05 8.19 1.24
C GLU A 248 -13.07 9.72 1.22
N GLU A 249 -12.62 10.40 0.16
CA GLU A 249 -12.42 11.86 0.12
C GLU A 249 -13.66 12.67 0.51
N GLN A 250 -14.86 12.12 0.25
CA GLN A 250 -16.14 12.77 0.56
C GLN A 250 -16.65 12.49 1.98
N TRP A 251 -15.97 11.66 2.75
CA TRP A 251 -16.38 11.28 4.09
C TRP A 251 -15.98 12.33 5.14
N PRO A 252 -16.68 12.38 6.28
CA PRO A 252 -16.28 13.21 7.42
C PRO A 252 -14.83 12.95 7.82
N LYS A 253 -14.14 13.99 8.31
CA LYS A 253 -12.71 13.90 8.66
C LYS A 253 -12.41 12.71 9.59
N ARG A 254 -13.21 12.54 10.65
CA ARG A 254 -13.05 11.43 11.60
C ARG A 254 -13.05 10.07 10.90
N THR A 255 -13.98 9.87 9.98
CA THR A 255 -14.13 8.63 9.21
C THR A 255 -12.94 8.41 8.26
N ARG A 256 -12.43 9.48 7.63
CA ARG A 256 -11.21 9.41 6.82
C ARG A 256 -9.99 9.07 7.65
N ASP A 257 -9.86 9.64 8.84
CA ASP A 257 -8.73 9.37 9.75
C ASP A 257 -8.72 7.87 10.15
N VAL A 258 -9.89 7.28 10.42
CA VAL A 258 -10.03 5.83 10.70
C VAL A 258 -9.66 4.99 9.47
N PHE A 259 -10.23 5.32 8.29
CA PHE A 259 -9.93 4.62 7.05
C PHE A 259 -8.42 4.64 6.76
N GLN A 260 -7.77 5.81 6.81
CA GLN A 260 -6.33 5.94 6.55
C GLN A 260 -5.48 5.15 7.54
N ARG A 261 -5.88 5.10 8.83
CA ARG A 261 -5.22 4.26 9.83
C ARG A 261 -5.32 2.78 9.49
N LEU A 262 -6.49 2.30 9.05
CA LEU A 262 -6.67 0.92 8.62
C LEU A 262 -5.88 0.63 7.34
N MET A 263 -5.96 1.49 6.33
CA MET A 263 -5.18 1.32 5.10
C MET A 263 -3.66 1.25 5.37
N GLY A 264 -3.15 2.02 6.34
CA GLY A 264 -1.73 2.03 6.71
C GLY A 264 -1.25 0.78 7.46
N ASN A 265 -2.17 -0.07 7.92
CA ASN A 265 -1.88 -1.30 8.67
C ASN A 265 -2.30 -2.57 7.90
N ALA A 266 -2.76 -2.43 6.65
CA ALA A 266 -3.11 -3.57 5.80
C ALA A 266 -1.84 -4.32 5.37
N SER A 267 -1.95 -5.64 5.18
CA SER A 267 -0.85 -6.45 4.66
C SER A 267 -0.60 -6.18 3.18
N GLU A 268 -1.69 -5.97 2.43
CA GLU A 268 -1.71 -5.63 1.01
C GLU A 268 -2.92 -4.72 0.74
N VAL A 269 -2.84 -3.85 -0.28
CA VAL A 269 -3.98 -3.05 -0.75
C VAL A 269 -4.19 -3.29 -2.24
N VAL A 270 -5.37 -3.80 -2.59
CA VAL A 270 -5.77 -3.99 -3.98
C VAL A 270 -6.58 -2.77 -4.44
N THR A 271 -6.13 -2.08 -5.49
CA THR A 271 -6.90 -0.99 -6.11
C THR A 271 -7.15 -1.30 -7.58
N LEU A 272 -8.43 -1.45 -7.96
CA LEU A 272 -8.79 -1.98 -9.28
C LEU A 272 -8.67 -0.96 -10.41
N ASP A 273 -9.10 0.29 -10.18
CA ASP A 273 -8.98 1.35 -11.15
C ASP A 273 -7.86 2.34 -10.77
N ARG A 274 -7.09 2.78 -11.77
CA ARG A 274 -5.99 3.74 -11.59
C ARG A 274 -6.46 5.13 -11.13
N SER A 275 -7.72 5.49 -11.40
CA SER A 275 -8.26 6.81 -11.05
C SER A 275 -9.76 6.76 -10.83
N ARG A 276 -10.28 7.74 -10.08
CA ARG A 276 -11.70 7.91 -9.85
C ARG A 276 -12.43 8.21 -11.17
N PRO A 277 -13.55 7.51 -11.49
CA PRO A 277 -14.36 7.84 -12.66
C PRO A 277 -15.08 9.18 -12.54
N ASP A 278 -15.15 9.93 -13.66
CA ASP A 278 -15.80 11.25 -13.73
C ASP A 278 -17.33 11.18 -13.88
N SER A 279 -17.91 10.00 -14.08
CA SER A 279 -19.34 9.81 -14.30
C SER A 279 -19.97 8.90 -13.25
N LYS A 280 -21.27 9.12 -12.96
CA LYS A 280 -22.04 8.25 -12.07
C LYS A 280 -22.09 6.80 -12.56
N GLN A 281 -22.19 6.61 -13.87
CA GLN A 281 -22.19 5.27 -14.47
C GLN A 281 -20.82 4.60 -14.31
N GLY A 282 -19.74 5.36 -14.50
CA GLY A 282 -18.37 4.90 -14.24
C GLY A 282 -18.16 4.51 -12.77
N LEU A 283 -18.61 5.34 -11.82
CA LEU A 283 -18.55 5.04 -10.39
C LEU A 283 -19.27 3.71 -10.09
N ALA A 284 -20.52 3.57 -10.54
CA ALA A 284 -21.29 2.34 -10.33
C ALA A 284 -20.60 1.10 -10.93
N ALA A 285 -20.02 1.23 -12.13
CA ALA A 285 -19.27 0.15 -12.76
C ALA A 285 -18.01 -0.24 -11.97
N SER A 286 -17.35 0.72 -11.32
CA SER A 286 -16.12 0.50 -10.54
C SER A 286 -16.42 -0.22 -9.23
N PHE A 287 -17.48 0.18 -8.54
CA PHE A 287 -17.98 -0.58 -7.38
C PHE A 287 -18.45 -1.98 -7.78
N ALA A 288 -19.13 -2.15 -8.93
CA ALA A 288 -19.53 -3.46 -9.41
C ALA A 288 -18.32 -4.37 -9.73
N ARG A 289 -17.23 -3.82 -10.30
CA ARG A 289 -15.96 -4.54 -10.50
C ARG A 289 -15.36 -4.99 -9.17
N ARG A 290 -15.30 -4.08 -8.19
CA ARG A 290 -14.83 -4.38 -6.83
C ARG A 290 -15.63 -5.51 -6.19
N ASP A 291 -16.95 -5.42 -6.22
CA ASP A 291 -17.83 -6.44 -5.62
C ASP A 291 -17.72 -7.79 -6.34
N ALA A 292 -17.45 -7.80 -7.65
CA ALA A 292 -17.15 -9.03 -8.40
C ALA A 292 -15.79 -9.62 -7.98
N TRP A 293 -14.76 -8.77 -7.88
CA TRP A 293 -13.43 -9.19 -7.43
C TRP A 293 -13.48 -9.82 -6.05
N LEU A 294 -14.14 -9.17 -5.09
CA LEU A 294 -14.28 -9.69 -3.72
C LEU A 294 -14.85 -11.10 -3.69
N ARG A 295 -15.91 -11.37 -4.46
CA ARG A 295 -16.52 -12.71 -4.52
C ARG A 295 -15.63 -13.75 -5.19
N GLN A 296 -14.86 -13.35 -6.20
CA GLN A 296 -14.01 -14.27 -6.97
C GLN A 296 -12.68 -14.60 -6.29
N HIS A 297 -12.29 -13.82 -5.28
CA HIS A 297 -11.00 -13.92 -4.60
C HIS A 297 -11.17 -14.11 -3.08
N THR A 298 -12.32 -14.66 -2.66
CA THR A 298 -12.56 -15.12 -1.29
C THR A 298 -13.11 -16.53 -1.31
N ASP A 299 -12.90 -17.27 -0.24
CA ASP A 299 -13.35 -18.66 -0.09
C ASP A 299 -14.65 -18.73 0.71
N GLU A 300 -14.85 -17.74 1.58
CA GLU A 300 -15.92 -17.68 2.57
C GLU A 300 -16.44 -16.25 2.72
N ALA A 301 -17.69 -16.10 3.18
CA ALA A 301 -18.24 -14.79 3.48
C ALA A 301 -19.13 -14.75 4.72
N VAL A 302 -18.95 -13.71 5.53
CA VAL A 302 -19.90 -13.28 6.55
C VAL A 302 -20.65 -12.07 6.00
N VAL A 303 -21.97 -12.19 5.91
CA VAL A 303 -22.84 -11.12 5.42
C VAL A 303 -23.78 -10.65 6.52
N VAL A 304 -23.59 -9.42 6.99
CA VAL A 304 -24.51 -8.80 7.96
C VAL A 304 -25.74 -8.28 7.20
N TRP A 305 -26.88 -8.95 7.37
CA TRP A 305 -28.10 -8.69 6.61
C TRP A 305 -29.34 -9.13 7.41
N ASP A 306 -30.36 -8.30 7.40
CA ASP A 306 -31.64 -8.47 8.12
C ASP A 306 -32.68 -9.29 7.34
N GLY A 307 -32.38 -9.69 6.11
CA GLY A 307 -33.32 -10.39 5.23
C GLY A 307 -34.27 -9.48 4.45
N GLU A 308 -34.28 -8.17 4.72
CA GLU A 308 -35.25 -7.22 4.15
C GLU A 308 -34.62 -6.29 3.11
N ASP A 309 -33.35 -5.91 3.26
CA ASP A 309 -32.69 -5.02 2.30
C ASP A 309 -32.56 -5.67 0.90
N GLY A 310 -33.24 -5.07 -0.09
CA GLY A 310 -33.31 -5.61 -1.45
C GLY A 310 -32.03 -5.46 -2.29
N TYR A 311 -31.10 -4.58 -1.88
CA TYR A 311 -29.78 -4.47 -2.50
C TYR A 311 -28.86 -5.57 -1.97
N LEU A 312 -28.79 -5.75 -0.65
CA LEU A 312 -28.07 -6.85 -0.01
C LEU A 312 -28.63 -8.21 -0.40
N ALA A 313 -29.95 -8.34 -0.59
CA ALA A 313 -30.55 -9.59 -1.11
C ALA A 313 -29.93 -10.02 -2.45
N LYS A 314 -29.59 -9.07 -3.33
CA LYS A 314 -28.90 -9.36 -4.60
C LYS A 314 -27.43 -9.70 -4.38
N GLN A 315 -26.78 -8.99 -3.47
CA GLN A 315 -25.37 -9.22 -3.14
C GLN A 315 -25.18 -10.61 -2.51
N VAL A 316 -25.99 -10.96 -1.50
CA VAL A 316 -26.02 -12.27 -0.84
C VAL A 316 -26.24 -13.40 -1.86
N ARG A 317 -27.21 -13.24 -2.76
CA ARG A 317 -27.45 -14.22 -3.84
C ARG A 317 -26.23 -14.37 -4.75
N SER A 318 -25.57 -13.27 -5.09
CA SER A 318 -24.37 -13.31 -5.93
C SER A 318 -23.19 -13.95 -5.21
N ILE A 319 -23.01 -13.68 -3.91
CA ILE A 319 -21.95 -14.28 -3.09
C ILE A 319 -22.18 -15.79 -2.98
N ARG A 320 -23.39 -16.23 -2.61
CA ARG A 320 -23.73 -17.66 -2.54
C ARG A 320 -23.60 -18.38 -3.88
N GLY A 321 -23.89 -17.69 -4.98
CA GLY A 321 -23.70 -18.24 -6.33
C GLY A 321 -22.24 -18.49 -6.69
N GLU A 322 -21.30 -17.73 -6.11
CA GLU A 322 -19.87 -17.87 -6.34
C GLU A 322 -19.22 -18.83 -5.33
N LEU A 323 -19.56 -18.69 -4.04
CA LEU A 323 -18.89 -19.40 -2.93
C LEU A 323 -19.58 -20.71 -2.52
N GLY A 324 -20.84 -20.94 -2.90
CA GLY A 324 -21.68 -21.98 -2.31
C GLY A 324 -22.46 -21.47 -1.09
N GLU A 325 -23.58 -22.13 -0.76
CA GLU A 325 -24.45 -21.72 0.35
C GLU A 325 -23.82 -22.00 1.72
N GLU A 326 -23.03 -23.08 1.80
CA GLU A 326 -22.34 -23.55 2.99
C GLU A 326 -21.19 -22.64 3.46
N ASN A 327 -20.64 -21.84 2.55
CA ASN A 327 -19.52 -20.94 2.79
C ASN A 327 -19.98 -19.49 3.05
N VAL A 328 -21.28 -19.27 3.22
CA VAL A 328 -21.85 -17.93 3.44
C VAL A 328 -22.70 -17.89 4.70
N TRP A 329 -22.18 -17.24 5.74
CA TRP A 329 -22.88 -17.01 7.00
C TRP A 329 -23.61 -15.68 6.99
N VAL A 330 -24.92 -15.70 7.24
CA VAL A 330 -25.71 -14.47 7.37
C VAL A 330 -25.91 -14.14 8.85
N VAL A 331 -25.55 -12.92 9.23
CA VAL A 331 -25.70 -12.40 10.59
C VAL A 331 -26.77 -11.32 10.59
N ASP A 332 -27.88 -11.56 11.28
CA ASP A 332 -28.94 -10.56 11.44
C ASP A 332 -28.50 -9.52 12.49
N PRO A 333 -28.39 -8.22 12.14
CA PRO A 333 -28.03 -7.18 13.09
C PRO A 333 -29.08 -6.99 14.21
N ALA A 334 -30.32 -7.46 14.04
CA ALA A 334 -31.36 -7.37 15.04
C ALA A 334 -31.03 -8.14 16.33
N HIS A 335 -30.11 -9.11 16.28
CA HIS A 335 -29.60 -9.79 17.46
C HIS A 335 -28.80 -8.87 18.40
N PHE A 336 -28.41 -7.68 17.94
CA PHE A 336 -27.62 -6.72 18.72
C PHE A 336 -28.41 -5.49 19.17
N MET A 337 -29.67 -5.36 18.75
CA MET A 337 -30.54 -4.23 19.08
C MET A 337 -31.12 -4.27 20.50
#